data_AF-A0A7C5KM38-F1
#
_entry.id   AF-A0A7C5KM38-F1
#
_cell.length_a   1.000
_cell.length_b   1.000
_cell.length_c   1.000
_cell.angle_alpha   90.00
_cell.angle_beta   90.00
_cell.angle_gamma   90.00
#
_symmetry.space_group_name_H-M   'P 1'
#
loop_
_entity.id
_entity.type
_entity.pdbx_description
1 polymer ?
#
loop_
_entity_poly.entity_id
_entity_poly.type
_entity_poly.pdbx_seq_one_letter_code
_entity_poly.pdbx_strand_id
1 'polypeptide(L)'
;MELQEHISQVVSRVLLESTGQDLTLTPDQPLIQSGILDSLSMVQLVIALQAEFGVQLDMMDLNEENFADVQSICALVQSRQAG
;
A
#
# COMPACT_ATOMS: atom_id res chain seq x y z
N MET A 1 6.90 14.35 8.05
CA MET A 1 6.85 13.21 7.11
C MET A 1 5.45 13.21 6.57
N GLU A 2 5.30 13.46 5.27
CA GLU A 2 3.98 13.38 4.63
C GLU A 2 3.57 11.90 4.58
N LEU A 3 2.35 11.57 5.01
CA LEU A 3 1.84 10.19 5.08
C LEU A 3 2.13 9.38 3.79
N GLN A 4 2.04 10.06 2.65
CA GLN A 4 2.35 9.53 1.33
C GLN A 4 3.79 9.02 1.19
N GLU A 5 4.79 9.74 1.71
CA GLU A 5 6.19 9.29 1.66
C GLU A 5 6.38 8.00 2.46
N HIS A 6 5.74 7.92 3.62
CA HIS A 6 5.82 6.75 4.49
C HIS A 6 5.16 5.54 3.83
N ILE A 7 3.97 5.71 3.26
CA ILE A 7 3.28 4.63 2.53
C ILE A 7 4.12 4.19 1.33
N SER A 8 4.69 5.12 0.56
CA SER A 8 5.56 4.80 -0.57
C SER A 8 6.75 3.92 -0.12
N GLN A 9 7.38 4.25 1.01
CA GLN A 9 8.45 3.42 1.57
C GLN A 9 7.98 2.03 1.98
N VAL A 10 6.79 1.92 2.61
CA VAL A 10 6.22 0.60 2.97
C VAL A 10 5.97 -0.23 1.72
N VAL A 11 5.38 0.35 0.67
CA VAL A 11 5.12 -0.37 -0.59
C VAL A 11 6.43 -0.79 -1.23
N SER A 12 7.40 0.11 -1.41
CA SER A 12 8.71 -0.23 -1.99
C SER A 12 9.41 -1.34 -1.20
N ARG A 13 9.32 -1.32 0.13
CA ARG A 13 9.85 -2.38 0.98
C ARG A 13 9.17 -3.73 0.72
N VAL A 14 7.83 -3.77 0.69
CA VAL A 14 7.07 -5.00 0.41
C VAL A 14 7.40 -5.55 -0.98
N LEU A 15 7.58 -4.68 -1.97
CA LEU A 15 7.99 -5.07 -3.32
C LEU A 15 9.39 -5.63 -3.36
N LEU A 16 10.34 -5.04 -2.63
CA LEU A 16 11.69 -5.56 -2.50
C LEU A 16 11.68 -6.95 -1.86
N GLU A 17 10.87 -7.15 -0.80
CA GLU A 17 10.75 -8.45 -0.12
C GLU A 17 10.05 -9.50 -1.01
N SER A 18 9.08 -9.11 -1.84
CA SER A 18 8.30 -10.04 -2.65
C SER A 18 8.89 -10.33 -4.04
N THR A 19 9.49 -9.33 -4.69
CA THR A 19 10.02 -9.42 -6.07
C THR A 19 11.53 -9.31 -6.15
N GLY A 20 12.20 -8.85 -5.09
CA GLY A 20 13.64 -8.55 -5.10
C GLY A 20 14.01 -7.27 -5.86
N GLN A 21 13.02 -6.49 -6.31
CA GLN A 21 13.26 -5.24 -7.04
C GLN A 21 13.03 -4.03 -6.14
N ASP A 22 14.05 -3.17 -6.06
CA ASP A 22 13.93 -1.85 -5.47
C ASP A 22 13.37 -0.89 -6.53
N LEU A 23 12.10 -0.53 -6.39
CA LEU A 23 11.40 0.36 -7.32
C LEU A 23 11.05 1.68 -6.64
N THR A 24 11.41 2.77 -7.29
CA THR A 24 10.95 4.11 -6.92
C THR A 24 9.52 4.28 -7.43
N LEU A 25 8.56 4.34 -6.49
CA LEU A 25 7.15 4.52 -6.82
C LEU A 25 6.77 5.99 -6.90
N THR A 26 5.97 6.32 -7.90
CA THR A 26 5.29 7.62 -8.01
C THR A 26 3.90 7.52 -7.37
N PRO A 27 3.38 8.57 -6.72
CA PRO A 27 2.14 8.46 -5.96
C PRO A 27 0.90 8.16 -6.80
N ASP A 28 0.87 8.64 -8.05
CA ASP A 28 -0.18 8.40 -9.04
C ASP A 28 0.09 7.16 -9.91
N GLN A 29 1.11 6.35 -9.57
CA GLN A 29 1.46 5.20 -10.38
C GLN A 29 0.51 4.04 -10.09
N PRO A 30 -0.11 3.45 -11.12
CA PRO A 30 -1.03 2.34 -10.93
C PRO A 30 -0.24 1.08 -10.54
N LEU A 31 -0.37 0.63 -9.30
CA LEU A 31 0.37 -0.49 -8.71
C LEU A 31 -0.16 -1.85 -9.21
N ILE A 32 -1.48 -2.01 -9.23
CA ILE A 32 -2.12 -3.26 -9.67
C ILE A 32 -2.10 -3.37 -11.20
N GLN A 33 -2.52 -2.33 -11.93
CA GLN A 33 -2.55 -2.40 -13.40
C GLN A 33 -1.16 -2.52 -14.04
N SER A 34 -0.11 -2.02 -13.38
CA SER A 34 1.26 -2.22 -13.86
C SER A 34 1.82 -3.62 -13.57
N GLY A 35 1.09 -4.44 -12.81
CA GLY A 35 1.56 -5.75 -12.35
C GLY A 35 2.69 -5.66 -11.32
N ILE A 36 2.88 -4.50 -10.69
CA ILE A 36 3.84 -4.34 -9.60
C ILE A 36 3.31 -5.01 -8.33
N LEU A 37 2.00 -4.94 -8.12
CA LEU A 37 1.36 -5.36 -6.89
C LEU A 37 0.44 -6.56 -7.16
N ASP A 38 0.93 -7.74 -6.79
CA ASP A 38 0.21 -9.02 -6.87
C ASP A 38 -0.65 -9.29 -5.63
N SER A 39 -1.56 -10.27 -5.72
CA SER A 39 -2.43 -10.67 -4.61
C SER A 39 -1.68 -11.04 -3.32
N LEU A 40 -0.48 -11.61 -3.41
CA LEU A 40 0.35 -11.92 -2.23
C LEU A 40 0.99 -10.66 -1.63
N SER A 41 1.49 -9.77 -2.48
CA SER A 41 2.06 -8.48 -2.07
C SER A 41 0.99 -7.59 -1.44
N MET A 42 -0.27 -7.64 -1.90
CA MET A 42 -1.41 -6.94 -1.28
C MET A 42 -1.58 -7.34 0.19
N VAL A 43 -1.60 -8.64 0.47
CA VAL A 43 -1.78 -9.15 1.84
C VAL A 43 -0.62 -8.72 2.73
N GLN A 44 0.62 -8.80 2.24
CA GLN A 44 1.81 -8.35 2.98
C GLN A 44 1.78 -6.84 3.25
N LEU A 45 1.39 -6.04 2.24
CA LEU A 45 1.23 -4.61 2.37
C LEU A 45 0.18 -4.25 3.43
N VAL A 46 -0.97 -4.93 3.43
CA VAL A 46 -1.99 -4.71 4.45
C VAL A 46 -1.45 -5.01 5.85
N ILE A 47 -0.73 -6.10 6.05
CA ILE A 47 -0.13 -6.42 7.34
C ILE A 47 0.86 -5.33 7.76
N ALA A 48 1.70 -4.85 6.83
CA ALA A 48 2.67 -3.80 7.09
C ALA A 48 1.99 -2.45 7.44
N LEU A 49 0.95 -2.06 6.71
CA LEU A 49 0.19 -0.84 6.97
C LEU A 49 -0.50 -0.87 8.33
N GLN A 50 -1.12 -2.00 8.69
CA GLN A 50 -1.74 -2.17 10.00
C GLN A 50 -0.71 -2.08 11.13
N ALA A 51 0.47 -2.68 10.96
CA ALA A 51 1.54 -2.62 11.94
C ALA A 51 2.15 -1.21 12.10
N GLU A 52 2.36 -0.50 10.99
CA GLU A 52 3.01 0.83 10.97
C GLU A 52 2.05 1.95 11.41
N PHE A 53 0.79 1.90 10.98
CA PHE A 53 -0.18 2.97 11.20
C PHE A 53 -1.22 2.66 12.30
N GLY A 54 -1.25 1.43 12.82
CA GLY A 54 -2.20 1.00 13.83
C GLY A 54 -3.66 0.92 13.32
N VAL A 55 -3.85 0.83 12.01
CA VAL A 55 -5.18 0.70 11.38
C VAL A 55 -5.63 -0.76 11.36
N GLN A 56 -6.93 -0.99 11.25
CA GLN A 56 -7.49 -2.31 10.92
C GLN A 56 -8.01 -2.30 9.49
N LEU A 57 -7.54 -3.25 8.68
CA LEU A 57 -7.93 -3.42 7.28
C LEU A 57 -8.44 -4.83 7.06
N ASP A 58 -9.62 -4.96 6.45
CA ASP A 58 -10.29 -6.22 6.23
C ASP A 58 -10.16 -6.70 4.77
N MET A 59 -10.60 -7.92 4.50
CA MET A 59 -10.67 -8.48 3.14
C MET A 59 -11.54 -7.65 2.18
N MET A 60 -12.48 -6.85 2.68
CA MET A 60 -13.28 -5.95 1.84
C MET A 60 -12.50 -4.71 1.40
N ASP A 61 -11.49 -4.30 2.17
CA ASP A 61 -10.62 -3.17 1.82
C ASP A 61 -9.61 -3.55 0.74
N LEU A 62 -9.23 -4.83 0.70
CA LEU A 62 -8.33 -5.43 -0.28
C LEU A 62 -9.00 -5.51 -1.66
N ASN A 63 -9.14 -4.37 -2.32
CA ASN A 63 -9.71 -4.24 -3.66
C ASN A 63 -8.86 -3.32 -4.56
N GLU A 64 -9.16 -3.36 -5.86
CA GLU A 64 -8.40 -2.63 -6.87
C GLU A 64 -8.52 -1.10 -6.77
N GLU A 65 -9.63 -0.57 -6.23
CA GLU A 65 -9.79 0.88 -6.02
C GLU A 65 -8.91 1.37 -4.88
N ASN A 66 -8.97 0.72 -3.73
CA ASN A 66 -8.24 1.11 -2.52
C ASN A 66 -6.72 0.93 -2.64
N PHE A 67 -6.29 -0.02 -3.47
CA PHE A 67 -4.87 -0.35 -3.71
C PHE A 67 -4.42 -0.02 -5.14
N ALA A 68 -5.17 0.83 -5.84
CA ALA A 68 -4.85 1.27 -7.20
C ALA A 68 -3.46 1.92 -7.27
N ASP A 69 -3.18 2.81 -6.32
CA ASP A 69 -2.01 3.67 -6.25
C ASP A 69 -1.74 4.11 -4.79
N VAL A 70 -0.62 4.79 -4.57
CA VAL A 70 -0.21 5.23 -3.22
C VAL A 70 -1.19 6.26 -2.65
N GLN A 71 -1.79 7.10 -3.49
CA GLN A 71 -2.78 8.08 -3.02
C GLN A 71 -4.03 7.41 -2.47
N SER A 72 -4.53 6.39 -3.16
CA SER A 72 -5.69 5.62 -2.75
C SER A 72 -5.46 4.90 -1.42
N ILE A 73 -4.28 4.31 -1.24
CA ILE A 73 -3.86 3.70 0.03
C ILE A 73 -3.78 4.76 1.13
N CYS A 74 -3.27 5.95 0.82
CA CYS A 74 -3.20 7.08 1.74
C CYS A 74 -4.59 7.48 2.23
N ALA A 75 -5.55 7.63 1.33
CA ALA A 75 -6.94 7.93 1.66
C ALA A 75 -7.59 6.84 2.51
N LEU A 76 -7.33 5.56 2.20
CA LEU A 76 -7.80 4.42 2.98
C LEU A 76 -7.27 4.47 4.42
N VAL A 77 -5.96 4.63 4.59
CA VAL A 77 -5.31 4.70 5.91
C VAL A 77 -5.86 5.89 6.70
N GLN A 78 -5.98 7.07 6.09
CA GLN A 78 -6.55 8.25 6.75
C GLN A 78 -7.98 8.03 7.22
N SER A 79 -8.81 7.40 6.38
CA SER A 79 -10.20 7.07 6.72
C SER A 79 -10.28 6.15 7.95
N ARG A 80 -9.34 5.21 8.08
CA ARG A 80 -9.26 4.30 9.23
C ARG A 80 -8.66 4.92 10.49
N GLN A 81 -7.76 5.89 10.36
CA GLN A 81 -7.16 6.60 11.50
C GLN A 81 -8.08 7.66 12.11
N ALA A 82 -9.02 8.19 11.33
CA ALA A 82 -9.99 9.18 11.81
C ALA A 82 -11.20 8.57 12.53
N GLY A 83 -11.30 7.23 12.55
CA GLY A 83 -12.39 6.46 13.16
C GLY A 83 -12.14 6.02 14.58
#